data_AF-A0A2D6CW67-F1
#
_entry.id   AF-A0A2D6CW67-F1
#
_cell.length_a   1.000
_cell.length_b   1.000
_cell.length_c   1.000
_cell.angle_alpha   90.00
_cell.angle_beta   90.00
_cell.angle_gamma   90.00
#
_symmetry.space_group_name_H-M   'P 1'
#
loop_
_entity.id
_entity.type
_entity.pdbx_description
1 polymer ?
#
loop_
_entity_poly.entity_id
_entity_poly.type
_entity_poly.pdbx_seq_one_letter_code
_entity_poly.pdbx_strand_id
1 'polypeptide(L)'
;MPRQAVALVFTGTIGTDTTWTLDDSPVLAIGGISVGGGVTLTIEPGVEIRFISGSLTVSGELIAIGTPEQPIVFTSDAATPSASAWGGINFVGGGTVIDTNMDYVSGTILQHCEVRFSGGIALRSPTYIANCGIYDVAGVSGASGTSVAIYSDGVIVRDSLIIGGSTAQHNKGIWTESRRVHLVRYGQELCMGVRRLPRLA
;
A
#
# COMPACT_ATOMS: atom_id res chain seq x y z
N MET A 1 -3.32 -4.70 -25.56
CA MET A 1 -3.78 -3.31 -25.83
C MET A 1 -2.56 -2.42 -25.93
N PRO A 2 -2.54 -1.37 -26.76
CA PRO A 2 -1.41 -0.44 -26.83
C PRO A 2 -1.29 0.32 -25.49
N ARG A 3 -0.05 0.51 -25.03
CA ARG A 3 0.26 1.18 -23.76
C ARG A 3 -0.10 2.67 -23.86
N GLN A 4 -0.88 3.17 -22.90
CA GLN A 4 -1.27 4.59 -22.83
C GLN A 4 -0.03 5.48 -22.66
N ALA A 5 0.00 6.62 -23.35
CA ALA A 5 1.05 7.62 -23.21
C ALA A 5 1.11 8.12 -21.75
N VAL A 6 2.33 8.37 -21.26
CA VAL A 6 2.58 8.84 -19.89
C VAL A 6 2.27 10.33 -19.81
N ALA A 7 1.53 10.75 -18.79
CA ALA A 7 1.17 12.15 -18.57
C ALA A 7 2.14 12.84 -17.61
N LEU A 8 2.57 12.16 -16.53
CA LEU A 8 3.58 12.66 -15.60
C LEU A 8 4.74 11.68 -15.44
N VAL A 9 5.97 12.18 -15.45
CA VAL A 9 7.17 11.41 -15.07
C VAL A 9 7.72 11.98 -13.76
N PHE A 10 7.85 11.13 -12.74
CA PHE A 10 8.32 11.55 -11.43
C PHE A 10 9.51 10.71 -10.94
N THR A 11 10.45 11.36 -10.25
CA THR A 11 11.61 10.70 -9.61
C THR A 11 12.03 11.47 -8.36
N GLY A 12 12.56 10.78 -7.36
CA GLY A 12 13.11 11.39 -6.15
C GLY A 12 12.06 11.76 -5.10
N THR A 13 12.26 12.89 -4.43
CA THR A 13 11.51 13.27 -3.23
C THR A 13 10.43 14.31 -3.54
N ILE A 14 9.23 14.05 -3.06
CA ILE A 14 8.14 15.02 -2.93
C ILE A 14 8.42 15.82 -1.65
N GLY A 15 8.94 17.04 -1.83
CA GLY A 15 9.40 17.91 -0.74
C GLY A 15 8.40 18.96 -0.27
N THR A 16 7.25 19.07 -0.94
CA THR A 16 6.14 19.96 -0.61
C THR A 16 4.83 19.25 -0.92
N ASP A 17 3.73 19.72 -0.33
CA ASP A 17 2.42 19.11 -0.57
C ASP A 17 2.10 19.07 -2.07
N THR A 18 1.70 17.89 -2.53
CA THR A 18 1.49 17.61 -3.95
C THR A 18 0.22 16.80 -4.12
N THR A 19 -0.55 17.13 -5.15
CA THR A 19 -1.70 16.33 -5.60
C THR A 19 -1.38 15.74 -6.96
N TRP A 20 -1.56 14.43 -7.12
CA TRP A 20 -1.63 13.77 -8.42
C TRP A 20 -3.09 13.57 -8.80
N THR A 21 -3.46 14.13 -9.94
CA THR A 21 -4.82 14.18 -10.47
C THR A 21 -5.01 13.16 -11.58
N LEU A 22 -6.26 12.93 -12.00
CA LEU A 22 -6.54 12.03 -13.13
C LEU A 22 -5.86 12.49 -14.44
N ASP A 23 -5.66 13.80 -14.62
CA ASP A 23 -4.97 14.36 -15.79
C ASP A 23 -3.46 14.03 -15.80
N ASP A 24 -2.88 13.71 -14.64
CA ASP A 24 -1.49 13.23 -14.50
C ASP A 24 -1.36 11.73 -14.78
N SER A 25 -2.47 11.01 -14.98
CA SER A 25 -2.51 9.55 -15.13
C SER A 25 -2.17 9.11 -16.57
N PRO A 26 -1.29 8.11 -16.76
CA PRO A 26 -0.52 7.42 -15.73
C PRO A 26 0.71 8.24 -15.30
N VAL A 27 0.99 8.19 -13.99
CA VAL A 27 2.23 8.69 -13.40
C VAL A 27 3.31 7.62 -13.53
N LEU A 28 4.37 7.90 -14.29
CA LEU A 28 5.53 7.02 -14.42
C LEU A 28 6.57 7.36 -13.33
N ALA A 29 6.70 6.47 -12.36
CA ALA A 29 7.68 6.57 -11.28
C ALA A 29 9.01 5.90 -11.69
N ILE A 30 10.09 6.70 -11.70
CA ILE A 30 11.44 6.26 -12.05
C ILE A 30 12.30 6.22 -10.78
N GLY A 31 12.71 5.00 -10.39
CA GLY A 31 13.48 4.79 -9.17
C GLY A 31 12.62 4.91 -7.90
N GLY A 32 13.29 5.11 -6.77
CA GLY A 32 12.60 5.30 -5.49
C GLY A 32 11.92 6.66 -5.41
N ILE A 33 10.64 6.66 -5.02
CA ILE A 33 9.87 7.88 -4.72
C ILE A 33 9.75 8.02 -3.21
N SER A 34 9.98 9.23 -2.69
CA SER A 34 9.80 9.49 -1.26
C SER A 34 8.87 10.67 -1.00
N VAL A 35 7.88 10.48 -0.14
CA VAL A 35 7.12 11.59 0.45
C VAL A 35 7.89 12.07 1.68
N GLY A 36 8.35 13.32 1.66
CA GLY A 36 9.13 13.92 2.75
C GLY A 36 8.36 14.00 4.07
N GLY A 37 9.08 14.11 5.19
CA GLY A 37 8.44 14.30 6.50
C GLY A 37 7.72 15.65 6.58
N GLY A 38 6.50 15.67 7.13
CA GLY A 38 5.66 16.88 7.20
C GLY A 38 5.05 17.30 5.87
N VAL A 39 5.11 16.45 4.85
CA VAL A 39 4.56 16.66 3.51
C VAL A 39 3.43 15.67 3.25
N THR A 40 2.39 16.09 2.54
CA THR A 40 1.28 15.23 2.12
C THR A 40 1.29 15.02 0.60
N LEU A 41 1.31 13.75 0.19
CA LEU A 41 0.95 13.37 -1.17
C LEU A 41 -0.54 12.99 -1.20
N THR A 42 -1.33 13.73 -1.96
CA THR A 42 -2.73 13.39 -2.27
C THR A 42 -2.81 12.77 -3.66
N ILE A 43 -3.55 11.66 -3.79
CA ILE A 43 -3.79 10.99 -5.07
C ILE A 43 -5.30 10.89 -5.27
N GLU A 44 -5.78 11.47 -6.37
CA GLU A 44 -7.20 11.49 -6.71
C GLU A 44 -7.69 10.14 -7.29
N PRO A 45 -9.01 9.88 -7.27
CA PRO A 45 -9.59 8.68 -7.87
C PRO A 45 -9.16 8.45 -9.33
N GLY A 46 -8.96 7.18 -9.68
CA GLY A 46 -8.63 6.75 -11.04
C GLY A 46 -7.17 6.95 -11.48
N VAL A 47 -6.32 7.53 -10.63
CA VAL A 47 -4.88 7.68 -10.96
C VAL A 47 -4.20 6.31 -10.98
N GLU A 48 -3.44 6.05 -12.05
CA GLU A 48 -2.55 4.90 -12.18
C GLU A 48 -1.09 5.34 -12.01
N ILE A 49 -0.38 4.71 -11.09
CA ILE A 49 1.04 4.92 -10.83
C ILE A 49 1.81 3.69 -11.30
N ARG A 50 2.68 3.87 -12.29
CA ARG A 50 3.51 2.83 -12.91
C ARG A 50 4.96 2.97 -12.47
N PHE A 51 5.47 1.98 -11.74
CA PHE A 51 6.85 1.94 -11.28
C PHE A 51 7.73 1.17 -12.27
N ILE A 52 8.79 1.81 -12.76
CA ILE A 52 9.84 1.11 -13.52
C ILE A 52 10.67 0.23 -12.58
N SER A 53 11.02 0.77 -11.42
CA SER A 53 11.83 0.14 -10.38
C SER A 53 11.70 0.95 -9.08
N GLY A 54 12.34 0.49 -8.00
CA GLY A 54 12.31 1.20 -6.71
C GLY A 54 11.00 1.01 -5.96
N SER A 55 10.82 1.78 -4.88
CA SER A 55 9.68 1.70 -3.98
C SER A 55 9.08 3.09 -3.73
N LEU A 56 7.87 3.13 -3.18
CA LEU A 56 7.30 4.33 -2.58
C LEU A 56 7.59 4.33 -1.08
N THR A 57 8.32 5.33 -0.59
CA THR A 57 8.61 5.51 0.83
C THR A 57 7.91 6.74 1.38
N VAL A 58 6.96 6.53 2.28
CA VAL A 58 6.13 7.57 2.87
C VAL A 58 6.66 7.94 4.25
N SER A 59 7.39 9.06 4.35
CA SER A 59 7.86 9.64 5.62
C SER A 59 6.92 10.72 6.15
N GLY A 60 6.13 11.34 5.27
CA GLY A 60 5.01 12.22 5.60
C GLY A 60 3.68 11.48 5.54
N GLU A 61 2.68 12.05 4.88
CA GLU A 61 1.34 11.46 4.73
C GLU A 61 1.05 11.07 3.27
N LEU A 62 0.30 9.99 3.10
CA LEU A 62 -0.26 9.59 1.80
C LEU A 62 -1.77 9.49 1.93
N ILE A 63 -2.49 10.32 1.18
CA ILE A 63 -3.94 10.31 1.06
C ILE A 63 -4.29 9.78 -0.33
N ALA A 64 -4.60 8.48 -0.42
CA ALA A 64 -5.05 7.85 -1.66
C ALA A 64 -6.47 7.31 -1.44
N ILE A 65 -7.47 8.07 -1.87
CA ILE A 65 -8.89 7.74 -1.72
C ILE A 65 -9.49 7.62 -3.11
N GLY A 66 -9.54 6.40 -3.64
CA GLY A 66 -10.26 6.08 -4.87
C GLY A 66 -11.75 5.85 -4.63
N THR A 67 -12.44 5.39 -5.67
CA THR A 67 -13.83 4.90 -5.56
C THR A 67 -13.91 3.47 -6.11
N PRO A 68 -15.00 2.72 -5.85
CA PRO A 68 -15.22 1.42 -6.49
C PRO A 68 -15.16 1.48 -8.02
N GLU A 69 -15.65 2.57 -8.62
CA GLU A 69 -15.67 2.78 -10.07
C GLU A 69 -14.33 3.28 -10.62
N GLN A 70 -13.55 3.99 -9.81
CA GLN A 70 -12.27 4.61 -10.16
C GLN A 70 -11.23 4.32 -9.07
N PRO A 71 -10.78 3.06 -8.95
CA PRO A 71 -9.76 2.72 -7.97
C PRO A 71 -8.42 3.38 -8.34
N ILE A 72 -7.62 3.68 -7.33
CA ILE A 72 -6.23 4.13 -7.52
C ILE A 72 -5.35 2.90 -7.68
N VAL A 73 -4.50 2.84 -8.71
CA VAL A 73 -3.72 1.64 -9.04
C VAL A 73 -2.22 1.91 -8.91
N PHE A 74 -1.54 1.17 -8.03
CA PHE A 74 -0.09 1.13 -7.93
C PHE A 74 0.41 -0.17 -8.56
N THR A 75 1.18 -0.07 -9.65
CA THR A 75 1.59 -1.23 -10.45
C THR A 75 2.98 -1.07 -11.06
N SER A 76 3.50 -2.16 -11.64
CA SER A 76 4.73 -2.11 -12.43
C SER A 76 4.48 -1.57 -13.83
N ASP A 77 5.47 -0.89 -14.38
CA ASP A 77 5.51 -0.43 -15.77
C ASP A 77 5.92 -1.53 -16.78
N ALA A 78 6.35 -2.71 -16.30
CA ALA A 78 6.82 -3.81 -17.14
C ALA A 78 5.72 -4.37 -18.05
N ALA A 79 6.08 -4.76 -19.27
CA ALA A 79 5.14 -5.32 -20.25
C ALA A 79 4.54 -6.68 -19.81
N THR A 80 5.33 -7.48 -19.08
CA THR A 80 4.92 -8.75 -18.48
C THR A 80 5.39 -8.75 -17.02
N PRO A 81 4.67 -8.07 -16.12
CA PRO A 81 5.14 -7.86 -14.76
C PRO A 81 5.06 -9.16 -13.95
N SER A 82 6.09 -9.42 -13.16
CA SER A 82 6.09 -10.47 -12.14
C SER A 82 5.87 -9.85 -10.76
N ALA A 83 5.56 -10.69 -9.78
CA ALA A 83 5.68 -10.31 -8.37
C ALA A 83 7.09 -9.71 -8.09
N SER A 84 7.17 -8.66 -7.28
CA SER A 84 8.38 -7.86 -7.02
C SER A 84 8.96 -7.08 -8.22
N ALA A 85 8.21 -6.84 -9.30
CA ALA A 85 8.67 -5.98 -10.39
C ALA A 85 8.96 -4.54 -9.92
N TRP A 86 8.42 -4.13 -8.78
CA TRP A 86 8.85 -2.96 -8.01
C TRP A 86 8.83 -3.26 -6.51
N GLY A 87 9.47 -2.39 -5.72
CA GLY A 87 9.79 -2.60 -4.30
C GLY A 87 8.64 -2.45 -3.32
N GLY A 88 7.45 -2.05 -3.77
CA GLY A 88 6.28 -1.89 -2.89
C GLY A 88 6.23 -0.56 -2.13
N ILE A 89 5.35 -0.50 -1.14
CA ILE A 89 5.07 0.73 -0.37
C ILE A 89 5.59 0.57 1.06
N ASN A 90 6.36 1.55 1.52
CA ASN A 90 6.97 1.57 2.83
C ASN A 90 6.51 2.81 3.59
N PHE A 91 5.62 2.62 4.57
CA PHE A 91 5.19 3.67 5.46
C PHE A 91 6.15 3.72 6.64
N VAL A 92 6.93 4.79 6.74
CA VAL A 92 7.98 4.99 7.75
C VAL A 92 7.73 6.21 8.64
N GLY A 93 6.77 7.05 8.28
CA GLY A 93 6.33 8.22 9.05
C GLY A 93 4.87 8.59 8.75
N GLY A 94 4.48 9.80 9.16
CA GLY A 94 3.08 10.24 9.19
C GLY A 94 2.27 9.55 10.28
N GLY A 95 0.96 9.52 10.10
CA GLY A 95 0.05 8.80 10.99
C GLY A 95 -1.40 8.90 10.52
N THR A 96 -2.26 8.14 11.18
CA THR A 96 -3.70 8.15 10.95
C THR A 96 -4.38 8.54 12.25
N VAL A 97 -5.36 9.45 12.16
CA VAL A 97 -6.31 9.74 13.24
C VAL A 97 -7.60 8.97 12.96
N ILE A 98 -8.10 8.30 13.99
CA ILE A 98 -9.37 7.58 13.96
C ILE A 98 -10.29 8.07 15.07
N ASP A 99 -11.60 7.92 14.89
CA ASP A 99 -12.59 8.23 15.91
C ASP A 99 -12.79 7.05 16.89
N THR A 100 -13.77 7.16 17.79
CA THR A 100 -14.09 6.11 18.77
C THR A 100 -14.68 4.84 18.14
N ASN A 101 -15.20 4.91 16.92
CA ASN A 101 -15.68 3.78 16.14
C ASN A 101 -14.58 3.15 15.28
N MET A 102 -13.35 3.64 15.43
CA MET A 102 -12.18 3.31 14.62
C MET A 102 -12.36 3.66 13.14
N ASP A 103 -13.22 4.64 12.84
CA ASP A 103 -13.40 5.19 11.51
C ASP A 103 -12.31 6.23 11.23
N TYR A 104 -11.90 6.32 9.95
CA TYR A 104 -10.89 7.29 9.52
C TYR A 104 -11.37 8.73 9.74
N VAL A 105 -10.48 9.57 10.28
CA VAL A 105 -10.70 11.02 10.47
C VAL A 105 -9.73 11.82 9.60
N SER A 106 -8.43 11.55 9.67
CA SER A 106 -7.40 12.26 8.91
C SER A 106 -6.07 11.50 8.85
N GLY A 107 -5.16 11.96 7.98
CA GLY A 107 -3.79 11.46 7.84
C GLY A 107 -3.64 10.39 6.77
N THR A 108 -2.75 9.42 6.99
CA THR A 108 -2.43 8.40 6.00
C THR A 108 -3.59 7.43 5.78
N ILE A 109 -4.01 7.28 4.52
CA ILE A 109 -5.07 6.36 4.11
C ILE A 109 -4.84 5.79 2.70
N LEU A 110 -5.11 4.49 2.57
CA LEU A 110 -5.38 3.83 1.29
C LEU A 110 -6.84 3.37 1.31
N GLN A 111 -7.67 3.92 0.43
CA GLN A 111 -9.06 3.51 0.26
C GLN A 111 -9.38 3.28 -1.20
N HIS A 112 -10.05 2.16 -1.53
CA HIS A 112 -10.33 1.77 -2.92
C HIS A 112 -9.07 1.81 -3.81
N CYS A 113 -7.98 1.29 -3.25
CA CYS A 113 -6.69 1.21 -3.94
C CYS A 113 -6.37 -0.24 -4.32
N GLU A 114 -5.63 -0.39 -5.39
CA GLU A 114 -5.05 -1.67 -5.82
C GLU A 114 -3.52 -1.58 -5.83
N VAL A 115 -2.87 -2.55 -5.21
CA VAL A 115 -1.41 -2.67 -5.19
C VAL A 115 -1.03 -4.01 -5.81
N ARG A 116 -0.36 -3.96 -6.96
CA ARG A 116 -0.06 -5.14 -7.79
C ARG A 116 1.44 -5.25 -8.11
N PHE A 117 1.93 -6.46 -8.35
CA PHE A 117 3.29 -6.74 -8.86
C PHE A 117 4.43 -6.17 -8.00
N SER A 118 4.18 -6.01 -6.70
CA SER A 118 5.07 -5.29 -5.79
C SER A 118 5.84 -6.20 -4.85
N GLY A 119 6.78 -5.62 -4.10
CA GLY A 119 7.44 -6.22 -2.95
C GLY A 119 6.55 -6.28 -1.69
N GLY A 120 5.26 -5.96 -1.79
CA GLY A 120 4.33 -5.89 -0.66
C GLY A 120 4.23 -4.49 -0.04
N ILE A 121 3.61 -4.42 1.14
CA ILE A 121 3.43 -3.18 1.90
C ILE A 121 3.99 -3.35 3.31
N ALA A 122 4.89 -2.47 3.71
CA ALA A 122 5.43 -2.41 5.06
C ALA A 122 4.83 -1.21 5.82
N LEU A 123 4.12 -1.50 6.92
CA LEU A 123 3.44 -0.52 7.76
C LEU A 123 4.22 -0.30 9.06
N ARG A 124 5.10 0.72 9.10
CA ARG A 124 5.91 1.09 10.27
C ARG A 124 5.41 2.35 10.97
N SER A 125 4.32 2.94 10.47
CA SER A 125 3.54 4.00 11.10
C SER A 125 2.05 3.64 11.10
N PRO A 126 1.20 4.29 11.92
CA PRO A 126 -0.25 4.11 11.84
C PRO A 126 -0.75 4.39 10.42
N THR A 127 -1.58 3.51 9.90
CA THR A 127 -2.09 3.57 8.52
C THR A 127 -3.48 2.97 8.46
N TYR A 128 -4.37 3.62 7.73
CA TYR A 128 -5.72 3.13 7.45
C TYR A 128 -5.78 2.52 6.05
N ILE A 129 -6.16 1.25 5.95
CA ILE A 129 -6.37 0.56 4.67
C ILE A 129 -7.81 0.08 4.62
N ALA A 130 -8.58 0.50 3.63
CA ALA A 130 -9.98 0.11 3.49
C ALA A 130 -10.37 -0.19 2.04
N ASN A 131 -11.13 -1.27 1.81
CA ASN A 131 -11.64 -1.62 0.48
C ASN A 131 -10.52 -1.74 -0.58
N CYS A 132 -9.35 -2.24 -0.19
CA CYS A 132 -8.19 -2.35 -1.07
C CYS A 132 -7.96 -3.77 -1.58
N GLY A 133 -7.41 -3.89 -2.78
CA GLY A 133 -6.90 -5.13 -3.35
C GLY A 133 -5.38 -5.17 -3.31
N ILE A 134 -4.79 -6.16 -2.64
CA ILE A 134 -3.33 -6.35 -2.58
C ILE A 134 -3.02 -7.79 -3.00
N TYR A 135 -2.46 -7.95 -4.20
CA TYR A 135 -2.23 -9.25 -4.84
C TYR A 135 -1.11 -9.18 -5.87
N ASP A 136 -0.70 -10.34 -6.39
CA ASP A 136 0.47 -10.50 -7.27
C ASP A 136 1.75 -9.89 -6.68
N VAL A 137 1.90 -9.95 -5.35
CA VAL A 137 3.08 -9.43 -4.65
C VAL A 137 4.04 -10.56 -4.32
N ALA A 138 5.34 -10.29 -4.23
CA ALA A 138 6.31 -11.29 -3.74
C ALA A 138 6.37 -11.33 -2.20
N GLY A 139 5.95 -10.23 -1.59
CA GLY A 139 5.91 -10.00 -0.16
C GLY A 139 7.17 -9.37 0.42
N VAL A 140 7.01 -8.78 1.60
CA VAL A 140 7.97 -7.86 2.21
C VAL A 140 9.24 -8.62 2.62
N SER A 141 10.39 -8.12 2.14
CA SER A 141 11.72 -8.63 2.50
C SER A 141 11.92 -8.53 4.02
N GLY A 142 12.27 -9.64 4.67
CA GLY A 142 12.40 -9.71 6.13
C GLY A 142 11.10 -10.06 6.89
N ALA A 143 9.94 -10.09 6.21
CA ALA A 143 8.66 -10.51 6.78
C ALA A 143 8.19 -11.86 6.21
N SER A 144 9.13 -12.75 5.89
CA SER A 144 8.84 -14.08 5.32
C SER A 144 7.94 -14.06 4.06
N GLY A 145 8.09 -13.07 3.17
CA GLY A 145 7.30 -13.02 1.93
C GLY A 145 5.82 -12.67 2.13
N THR A 146 5.49 -11.96 3.21
CA THR A 146 4.10 -11.55 3.51
C THR A 146 3.66 -10.36 2.64
N SER A 147 2.43 -10.36 2.14
CA SER A 147 1.87 -9.26 1.33
C SER A 147 1.79 -7.93 2.08
N VAL A 148 1.32 -7.94 3.34
CA VAL A 148 1.28 -6.77 4.23
C VAL A 148 1.96 -7.07 5.56
N ALA A 149 3.06 -6.39 5.85
CA ALA A 149 3.83 -6.53 7.08
C ALA A 149 3.57 -5.34 8.02
N ILE A 150 3.05 -5.62 9.22
CA ILE A 150 2.64 -4.61 10.19
C ILE A 150 3.63 -4.56 11.36
N TYR A 151 4.30 -3.43 11.50
CA TYR A 151 5.28 -3.17 12.57
C TYR A 151 4.80 -2.08 13.56
N SER A 152 3.73 -1.35 13.23
CA SER A 152 3.18 -0.27 14.06
C SER A 152 1.87 -0.65 14.75
N ASP A 153 1.68 -0.17 15.97
CA ASP A 153 0.35 -0.08 16.59
C ASP A 153 -0.51 0.96 15.85
N GLY A 154 -1.83 0.84 15.97
CA GLY A 154 -2.78 1.80 15.39
C GLY A 154 -3.05 1.60 13.90
N VAL A 155 -2.63 0.45 13.33
CA VAL A 155 -2.97 0.09 11.96
C VAL A 155 -4.39 -0.48 11.91
N ILE A 156 -5.16 0.02 10.95
CA ILE A 156 -6.53 -0.41 10.66
C ILE A 156 -6.57 -0.99 9.26
N VAL A 157 -7.03 -2.23 9.11
CA VAL A 157 -7.30 -2.84 7.80
C VAL A 157 -8.75 -3.31 7.76
N ARG A 158 -9.53 -2.77 6.84
CA ARG A 158 -10.97 -3.03 6.71
C ARG A 158 -11.33 -3.44 5.31
N ASP A 159 -12.20 -4.44 5.18
CA ASP A 159 -12.87 -4.83 3.93
C ASP A 159 -11.92 -4.98 2.73
N SER A 160 -10.69 -5.40 2.99
CA SER A 160 -9.62 -5.45 1.99
C SER A 160 -9.30 -6.89 1.61
N LEU A 161 -9.13 -7.13 0.30
CA LEU A 161 -8.71 -8.41 -0.24
C LEU A 161 -7.19 -8.45 -0.30
N ILE A 162 -6.59 -9.29 0.53
CA ILE A 162 -5.13 -9.46 0.59
C ILE A 162 -4.81 -10.92 0.28
N ILE A 163 -4.25 -11.14 -0.91
CA ILE A 163 -3.84 -12.46 -1.39
C ILE A 163 -2.36 -12.63 -1.06
N GLY A 164 -2.01 -13.77 -0.44
CA GLY A 164 -0.65 -14.05 0.04
C GLY A 164 0.40 -14.03 -1.08
N GLY A 165 1.65 -13.72 -0.71
CA GLY A 165 2.72 -13.49 -1.67
C GLY A 165 3.10 -14.72 -2.51
N SER A 166 3.61 -14.48 -3.72
CA SER A 166 4.01 -15.47 -4.72
C SER A 166 5.28 -16.28 -4.36
N THR A 167 5.84 -16.11 -3.15
CA THR A 167 7.05 -16.84 -2.76
C THR A 167 6.69 -18.17 -2.13
N ALA A 168 7.43 -19.23 -2.47
CA ALA A 168 7.19 -20.61 -2.01
C ALA A 168 7.38 -20.82 -0.49
N GLN A 169 7.51 -19.76 0.30
CA GLN A 169 7.65 -19.80 1.75
C GLN A 169 6.44 -19.14 2.41
N HIS A 170 5.37 -19.92 2.54
CA HIS A 170 4.20 -19.63 3.37
C HIS A 170 3.37 -18.40 2.94
N ASN A 171 2.31 -18.71 2.21
CA ASN A 171 1.14 -17.90 1.89
C ASN A 171 0.57 -17.10 3.10
N LYS A 172 1.20 -15.98 3.48
CA LYS A 172 0.80 -15.13 4.60
C LYS A 172 0.30 -13.80 4.04
N GLY A 173 -1.02 -13.63 3.98
CA GLY A 173 -1.62 -12.36 3.54
C GLY A 173 -1.19 -11.19 4.43
N ILE A 174 -1.27 -11.37 5.76
CA ILE A 174 -0.88 -10.35 6.74
C ILE A 174 0.03 -10.98 7.79
N TRP A 175 1.08 -10.26 8.15
CA TRP A 175 1.97 -10.53 9.27
C TRP A 175 2.02 -9.30 10.16
N THR A 176 2.09 -9.49 11.47
CA THR A 176 2.10 -8.37 12.42
C THR A 176 2.99 -8.67 13.64
N GLU A 177 3.87 -7.73 13.97
CA GLU A 177 4.58 -7.62 15.27
C GLU A 177 3.88 -6.67 16.24
N SER A 178 2.89 -5.92 15.74
CA SER A 178 2.11 -4.94 16.50
C SER A 178 1.15 -5.59 17.49
N ARG A 179 0.95 -4.93 18.64
CA ARG A 179 0.07 -5.38 19.73
C ARG A 179 -1.38 -4.90 19.53
N ARG A 180 -1.58 -3.87 18.71
CA ARG A 180 -2.88 -3.24 18.43
C ARG A 180 -3.09 -3.05 16.94
N VAL A 181 -3.71 -4.06 16.31
CA VAL A 181 -4.16 -4.05 14.92
C VAL A 181 -5.64 -4.39 14.87
N HIS A 182 -6.43 -3.63 14.12
CA HIS A 182 -7.83 -3.92 13.88
C HIS A 182 -8.02 -4.43 12.45
N LEU A 183 -8.48 -5.68 12.34
CA LEU A 183 -8.80 -6.32 11.07
C LEU A 183 -10.32 -6.51 11.00
N VAL A 184 -11.00 -5.79 10.12
CA VAL A 184 -12.44 -5.91 9.88
C VAL A 184 -12.65 -6.51 8.49
N ARG A 185 -13.54 -7.50 8.36
CA ARG A 185 -13.76 -8.25 7.11
C ARG A 185 -15.21 -8.11 6.64
N TYR A 186 -15.37 -8.06 5.32
CA TYR A 186 -16.65 -8.29 4.65
C TYR A 186 -16.93 -9.80 4.56
N GLY A 187 -18.09 -10.26 5.04
CA GLY A 187 -18.64 -11.61 4.79
C GLY A 187 -17.70 -12.81 5.04
N GLN A 188 -17.68 -13.34 6.26
CA GLN A 188 -17.36 -14.74 6.66
C GLN A 188 -16.47 -15.58 5.70
N GLU A 189 -15.21 -15.21 5.43
CA GLU A 189 -14.18 -16.17 5.02
C GLU A 189 -12.78 -15.70 5.47
N LEU A 190 -12.05 -16.62 6.11
CA LEU A 190 -10.77 -16.37 6.76
C LEU A 190 -9.69 -16.02 5.72
N CYS A 191 -8.85 -15.01 5.98
CA CYS A 191 -7.49 -15.01 5.44
C CYS A 191 -6.83 -16.20 6.12
N MET A 192 -6.59 -17.27 5.37
CA MET A 192 -5.59 -18.23 5.77
C MET A 192 -4.26 -17.48 5.95
N GLY A 193 -3.74 -17.43 7.18
CA GLY A 193 -2.36 -16.96 7.41
C GLY A 193 -2.09 -15.94 8.52
N VAL A 194 -3.08 -15.48 9.31
CA VAL A 194 -2.78 -14.67 10.51
C VAL A 194 -2.12 -15.56 11.57
N ARG A 195 -0.79 -15.74 11.51
CA ARG A 195 -0.03 -16.36 12.61
C ARG A 195 0.17 -15.29 13.70
N ARG A 196 -0.59 -15.39 14.79
CA ARG A 196 -0.06 -14.94 16.09
C ARG A 196 1.13 -15.84 16.43
N LEU A 197 2.33 -15.28 16.60
CA LEU A 197 3.38 -16.03 17.29
C LEU A 197 2.94 -16.24 18.74
N PRO A 198 3.23 -17.42 19.34
CA PRO A 198 2.89 -17.67 20.73
C PRO A 198 3.57 -16.62 21.61
N ARG A 199 2.88 -16.19 22.67
CA ARG A 199 3.48 -15.38 23.74
C ARG A 199 4.78 -16.07 24.16
N LEU A 200 5.91 -15.40 24.03
CA LEU A 200 7.07 -15.75 24.85
C LEU A 200 6.64 -15.54 26.30
N ALA A 201 6.91 -16.57 27.10
CA ALA A 201 6.40 -16.79 28.46
C ALA A 201 6.58 -15.58 29.39
#